data_AF-A0A3B9IJV8-F1
#
_entry.id   AF-A0A3B9IJV8-F1
#
_cell.length_a   1.000
_cell.length_b   1.000
_cell.length_c   1.000
_cell.angle_alpha   90.00
_cell.angle_beta   90.00
_cell.angle_gamma   90.00
#
_symmetry.space_group_name_H-M   'P 1'
#
loop_
_entity.id
_entity.type
_entity.pdbx_description
1 polymer ?
#
loop_
_entity_poly.entity_id
_entity_poly.type
_entity_poly.pdbx_seq_one_letter_code
_entity_poly.pdbx_strand_id
1 'polypeptide(L)'
;TAALMWPEPAATGPGRNDPGVRLSEVAETLAAAPSAAAAMRSLAGWLDGLDTTGRWALLKLATGGLRVGVSAGLAKAAFAAWAKLDPEAVEEVWHGLEPPYDALFAWATGTGPRPDPRGLPHFRPFMLATPAELADLAPLDPADFSAEWKWDGIRAQMVAAGGEIRLYARSGDEIGRSFPDLLDAWPFGEAAVDGELVVMGPDGQPAPFAELQKRINRRTVGPGLLKSLPAHLRLYDLLAKGGVDLRPHPFAERRGALEALVAAHPSPRFDLSPLVAFSSWAELDRLRADPPAATIEG
;
A
#
# COMPACT_ATOMS: atom_id res chain seq x y z
N THR A 1 18.37 29.57 7.42
CA THR A 1 17.98 28.76 6.24
C THR A 1 18.06 29.63 5.01
N ALA A 2 18.39 29.10 3.83
CA ALA A 2 18.66 29.89 2.61
C ALA A 2 17.61 30.97 2.28
N ALA A 3 16.33 30.78 2.65
CA ALA A 3 15.27 31.78 2.52
C ALA A 3 15.59 33.15 3.16
N LEU A 4 16.29 33.17 4.30
CA LEU A 4 16.70 34.38 5.02
C LEU A 4 17.96 35.04 4.46
N MET A 5 18.72 34.31 3.65
CA MET A 5 19.96 34.79 3.02
C MET A 5 19.73 35.20 1.56
N TRP A 6 18.56 34.89 1.01
CA TRP A 6 18.22 35.22 -0.36
C TRP A 6 18.00 36.74 -0.49
N PRO A 7 18.56 37.41 -1.51
CA PRO A 7 18.43 38.85 -1.66
C PRO A 7 16.96 39.31 -1.62
N GLU A 8 16.66 40.43 -0.96
CA GLU A 8 15.30 40.99 -0.99
C GLU A 8 14.91 41.39 -2.42
N PRO A 9 13.66 41.10 -2.87
CA PRO A 9 13.22 41.48 -4.20
C PRO A 9 13.30 42.99 -4.40
N ALA A 10 13.87 43.45 -5.51
CA ALA A 10 13.90 44.88 -5.82
C ALA A 10 12.51 45.43 -6.22
N ALA A 11 11.56 44.55 -6.58
CA ALA A 11 10.34 44.93 -7.33
C ALA A 11 9.02 44.72 -6.57
N THR A 12 8.98 43.92 -5.52
CA THR A 12 7.79 43.74 -4.67
C THR A 12 8.04 44.46 -3.35
N GLY A 13 7.18 45.41 -2.98
CA GLY A 13 7.30 46.13 -1.71
C GLY A 13 7.49 45.16 -0.52
N PRO A 14 8.11 45.62 0.59
CA PRO A 14 8.53 44.74 1.68
C PRO A 14 7.39 43.83 2.17
N GLY A 15 7.65 42.51 2.20
CA GLY A 15 6.72 41.50 2.73
C GLY A 15 5.58 41.09 1.80
N ARG A 16 5.68 41.30 0.48
CA ARG A 16 4.68 40.83 -0.49
C ARG A 16 5.22 39.72 -1.38
N ASN A 17 4.49 38.61 -1.44
CA ASN A 17 4.68 37.57 -2.46
C ASN A 17 4.13 38.07 -3.80
N ASP A 18 4.85 37.80 -4.89
CA ASP A 18 4.33 37.97 -6.25
C ASP A 18 3.09 37.08 -6.44
N PRO A 19 1.90 37.66 -6.73
CA PRO A 19 0.67 36.90 -6.97
C PRO A 19 0.75 36.04 -8.25
N GLY A 20 1.76 36.25 -9.11
CA GLY A 20 2.03 35.43 -10.28
C GLY A 20 2.52 34.01 -9.95
N VAL A 21 3.16 33.78 -8.81
CA VAL A 21 3.69 32.46 -8.45
C VAL A 21 2.59 31.58 -7.88
N ARG A 22 2.02 30.69 -8.71
CA ARG A 22 1.00 29.71 -8.29
C ARG A 22 1.61 28.37 -7.92
N LEU A 23 1.03 27.72 -6.89
CA LEU A 23 1.49 26.40 -6.46
C LEU A 23 1.37 25.33 -7.58
N SER A 24 0.31 25.39 -8.39
CA SER A 24 0.12 24.47 -9.52
C SER A 24 1.22 24.64 -10.57
N GLU A 25 1.56 25.89 -10.93
CA GLU A 25 2.64 26.20 -11.87
C GLU A 25 4.00 25.72 -11.35
N VAL A 26 4.27 25.92 -10.06
CA VAL A 26 5.48 25.41 -9.41
C VAL A 26 5.55 23.88 -9.51
N ALA A 27 4.47 23.19 -9.16
CA ALA A 27 4.42 21.73 -9.18
C ALA A 27 4.59 21.16 -10.60
N GLU A 28 3.85 21.69 -11.57
CA GLU A 28 3.89 21.29 -12.98
C GLU A 28 5.27 21.55 -13.60
N THR A 29 5.83 22.75 -13.37
CA THR A 29 7.15 23.12 -13.91
C THR A 29 8.27 22.27 -13.32
N LEU A 30 8.23 21.98 -12.02
CA LEU A 30 9.22 21.11 -11.38
C LEU A 30 9.08 19.65 -11.83
N ALA A 31 7.85 19.15 -11.98
CA ALA A 31 7.60 17.79 -12.47
C ALA A 31 8.02 17.60 -13.94
N ALA A 32 7.81 18.61 -14.78
CA ALA A 32 8.17 18.59 -16.19
C ALA A 32 9.62 19.00 -16.48
N ALA A 33 10.41 19.34 -15.45
CA ALA A 33 11.76 19.85 -15.65
C ALA A 33 12.67 18.79 -16.31
N PRO A 34 13.34 19.10 -17.44
CA PRO A 34 14.15 18.12 -18.17
C PRO A 34 15.46 17.75 -17.45
N SER A 35 15.82 18.51 -16.42
CA SER A 35 17.02 18.26 -15.60
C SER A 35 16.93 18.98 -14.27
N ALA A 36 17.71 18.53 -13.29
CA ALA A 36 17.87 19.24 -12.01
C ALA A 36 18.34 20.69 -12.21
N ALA A 37 19.22 20.95 -13.19
CA ALA A 37 19.69 22.30 -13.48
C ALA A 37 18.56 23.21 -14.01
N ALA A 38 17.65 22.68 -14.83
CA ALA A 38 16.48 23.43 -15.29
C ALA A 38 15.52 23.74 -14.14
N ALA A 39 15.23 22.75 -13.29
CA ALA A 39 14.41 22.92 -12.10
C ALA A 39 14.98 24.00 -11.16
N MET A 40 16.30 23.98 -10.93
CA MET A 40 16.99 24.97 -10.09
C MET A 40 16.94 26.39 -10.65
N ARG A 41 16.94 26.57 -11.98
CA ARG A 41 16.78 27.89 -12.60
C ARG A 41 15.38 28.45 -12.37
N SER A 42 14.33 27.64 -12.56
CA SER A 42 12.95 28.06 -12.27
C SER A 42 12.79 28.40 -10.79
N LEU A 43 13.35 27.56 -9.91
CA LEU A 43 13.35 27.80 -8.46
C LEU A 43 13.97 29.15 -8.10
N ALA A 44 15.14 29.46 -8.65
CA ALA A 44 15.81 30.75 -8.42
C ALA A 44 14.93 31.93 -8.86
N GLY A 45 14.30 31.84 -10.05
CA GLY A 45 13.40 32.88 -10.54
C GLY A 45 12.20 33.13 -9.62
N TRP A 46 11.59 32.08 -9.07
CA TRP A 46 10.50 32.27 -8.11
C TRP A 46 10.97 32.80 -6.75
N LEU A 47 12.18 32.42 -6.28
CA LEU A 47 12.72 32.95 -5.03
C LEU A 47 12.91 34.48 -5.09
N ASP A 48 13.26 35.01 -6.26
CA ASP A 48 13.38 36.46 -6.49
C ASP A 48 12.04 37.19 -6.37
N GLY A 49 10.90 36.52 -6.59
CA GLY A 49 9.55 37.08 -6.51
C GLY A 49 8.79 36.80 -5.21
N LEU A 50 9.35 35.99 -4.31
CA LEU A 50 8.69 35.58 -3.06
C LEU A 50 9.28 36.29 -1.84
N ASP A 51 8.47 36.51 -0.82
CA ASP A 51 8.91 36.94 0.50
C ASP A 51 9.60 35.79 1.27
N THR A 52 10.08 36.07 2.47
CA THR A 52 10.76 35.07 3.32
C THR A 52 9.90 33.82 3.57
N THR A 53 8.59 33.97 3.76
CA THR A 53 7.66 32.86 4.03
C THR A 53 7.44 32.04 2.76
N GLY A 54 7.21 32.68 1.62
CA GLY A 54 7.07 32.05 0.31
C GLY A 54 8.33 31.28 -0.08
N ARG A 55 9.52 31.88 0.10
CA ARG A 55 10.81 31.22 -0.13
C ARG A 55 10.99 29.99 0.75
N TRP A 56 10.65 30.11 2.04
CA TRP A 56 10.72 28.99 2.96
C TRP A 56 9.81 27.85 2.51
N ALA A 57 8.55 28.15 2.17
CA ALA A 57 7.58 27.16 1.70
C ALA A 57 8.05 26.49 0.39
N LEU A 58 8.49 27.29 -0.59
CA LEU A 58 8.99 26.81 -1.88
C LEU A 58 10.21 25.90 -1.73
N LEU A 59 11.20 26.31 -0.94
CA LEU A 59 12.39 25.48 -0.69
C LEU A 59 12.02 24.17 0.01
N LYS A 60 11.11 24.22 0.99
CA LYS A 60 10.65 23.02 1.69
C LYS A 60 9.86 22.07 0.79
N LEU A 61 9.05 22.61 -0.12
CA LEU A 61 8.34 21.82 -1.13
C LEU A 61 9.32 21.17 -2.10
N ALA A 62 10.20 21.95 -2.74
CA ALA A 62 11.15 21.48 -3.75
C ALA A 62 12.16 20.45 -3.20
N THR A 63 12.49 20.52 -1.91
CA THR A 63 13.42 19.59 -1.26
C THR A 63 12.73 18.39 -0.58
N GLY A 64 11.39 18.31 -0.61
CA GLY A 64 10.63 17.28 0.11
C GLY A 64 10.71 17.40 1.64
N GLY A 65 11.13 18.57 2.15
CA GLY A 65 11.40 18.83 3.56
C GLY A 65 10.24 19.43 4.35
N LEU A 66 9.03 19.51 3.78
CA LEU A 66 7.86 20.18 4.37
C LEU A 66 7.52 19.65 5.77
N ARG A 67 7.72 18.34 6.02
CA ARG A 67 7.56 17.67 7.34
C ARG A 67 6.32 18.12 8.13
N VAL A 68 5.20 18.31 7.43
CA VAL A 68 3.95 18.84 8.01
C VAL A 68 3.13 17.80 8.78
N GLY A 69 3.60 16.55 8.87
CA GLY A 69 2.87 15.47 9.54
C GLY A 69 1.61 15.01 8.81
N VAL A 70 1.43 15.38 7.54
CA VAL A 70 0.30 14.96 6.72
C VAL A 70 0.66 13.65 6.01
N SER A 71 -0.02 12.57 6.39
CA SER A 71 0.07 11.27 5.71
C SER A 71 -0.91 11.21 4.54
N ALA A 72 -0.70 10.27 3.61
CA ALA A 72 -1.67 9.98 2.55
C ALA A 72 -3.04 9.61 3.14
N GLY A 73 -3.07 8.84 4.24
CA GLY A 73 -4.31 8.52 4.97
C GLY A 73 -5.04 9.77 5.48
N LEU A 74 -4.31 10.74 6.04
CA LEU A 74 -4.92 12.00 6.50
C LEU A 74 -5.46 12.83 5.34
N ALA A 75 -4.74 12.90 4.21
CA ALA A 75 -5.19 13.59 3.02
C ALA A 75 -6.48 12.97 2.45
N LYS A 76 -6.55 11.62 2.41
CA LYS A 76 -7.74 10.86 2.00
C LYS A 76 -8.94 11.10 2.91
N ALA A 77 -8.74 11.03 4.22
CA ALA A 77 -9.79 11.31 5.20
C ALA A 77 -10.30 12.77 5.09
N ALA A 78 -9.40 13.73 4.92
CA ALA A 78 -9.76 15.13 4.71
C ALA A 78 -10.54 15.33 3.40
N PHE A 79 -10.13 14.66 2.32
CA PHE A 79 -10.83 14.68 1.05
C PHE A 79 -12.24 14.11 1.16
N ALA A 80 -12.39 12.91 1.76
CA ALA A 80 -13.68 12.27 1.96
C ALA A 80 -14.62 13.15 2.80
N ALA A 81 -14.11 13.75 3.87
CA ALA A 81 -14.87 14.66 4.73
C ALA A 81 -15.31 15.93 3.99
N TRP A 82 -14.42 16.56 3.21
CA TRP A 82 -14.75 17.74 2.39
C TRP A 82 -15.80 17.41 1.32
N ALA A 83 -15.63 16.29 0.63
CA ALA A 83 -16.50 15.83 -0.44
C ALA A 83 -17.81 15.20 0.07
N LYS A 84 -17.92 14.93 1.38
CA LYS A 84 -19.02 14.17 2.01
C LYS A 84 -19.22 12.79 1.36
N LEU A 85 -18.10 12.13 1.05
CA LEU A 85 -18.06 10.78 0.49
C LEU A 85 -17.69 9.77 1.58
N ASP A 86 -18.04 8.51 1.36
CA ASP A 86 -17.57 7.39 2.17
C ASP A 86 -16.03 7.26 2.05
N PRO A 87 -15.27 7.32 3.17
CA PRO A 87 -13.82 7.15 3.15
C PRO A 87 -13.37 5.83 2.52
N GLU A 88 -14.14 4.75 2.67
CA GLU A 88 -13.79 3.45 2.10
C GLU A 88 -13.92 3.47 0.57
N ALA A 89 -14.97 4.11 0.06
CA ALA A 89 -15.18 4.29 -1.38
C ALA A 89 -14.11 5.19 -2.02
N VAL A 90 -13.61 6.19 -1.30
CA VAL A 90 -12.47 7.04 -1.73
C VAL A 90 -11.18 6.22 -1.73
N GLU A 91 -10.90 5.46 -0.67
CA GLU A 91 -9.72 4.60 -0.56
C GLU A 91 -9.65 3.60 -1.73
N GLU A 92 -10.77 2.95 -2.07
CA GLU A 92 -10.85 1.95 -3.13
C GLU A 92 -10.48 2.50 -4.51
N VAL A 93 -10.84 3.75 -4.81
CA VAL A 93 -10.50 4.37 -6.10
C VAL A 93 -9.15 5.07 -6.09
N TRP A 94 -8.69 5.57 -4.94
CA TRP A 94 -7.49 6.39 -4.83
C TRP A 94 -6.24 5.72 -5.39
N HIS A 95 -6.06 4.43 -5.11
CA HIS A 95 -4.86 3.67 -5.49
C HIS A 95 -4.75 3.34 -6.97
N GLY A 96 -5.87 3.44 -7.70
CA GLY A 96 -5.92 3.29 -9.16
C GLY A 96 -5.74 4.60 -9.91
N LEU A 97 -5.65 5.73 -9.20
CA LEU A 97 -5.56 7.06 -9.81
C LEU A 97 -4.14 7.63 -9.63
N GLU A 98 -3.73 8.42 -10.61
CA GLU A 98 -2.46 9.15 -10.57
C GLU A 98 -2.73 10.66 -10.38
N PRO A 99 -1.81 11.40 -9.75
CA PRO A 99 -1.83 12.85 -9.78
C PRO A 99 -1.98 13.37 -11.22
N PRO A 100 -2.81 14.40 -11.47
CA PRO A 100 -3.43 15.30 -10.49
C PRO A 100 -4.78 14.85 -9.90
N TYR A 101 -5.18 13.59 -10.08
CA TYR A 101 -6.43 13.00 -9.55
C TYR A 101 -7.72 13.65 -10.07
N ASP A 102 -7.74 14.13 -11.33
CA ASP A 102 -8.89 14.86 -11.90
C ASP A 102 -10.22 14.12 -11.76
N ALA A 103 -10.23 12.80 -12.01
CA ALA A 103 -11.42 11.97 -11.89
C ALA A 103 -11.98 11.92 -10.46
N LEU A 104 -11.09 12.00 -9.45
CA LEU A 104 -11.49 12.02 -8.04
C LEU A 104 -12.19 13.34 -7.69
N PHE A 105 -11.65 14.48 -8.14
CA PHE A 105 -12.26 15.79 -7.94
C PHE A 105 -13.56 15.96 -8.75
N ALA A 106 -13.62 15.42 -9.96
CA ALA A 106 -14.84 15.41 -10.76
C ALA A 106 -15.98 14.66 -10.05
N TRP A 107 -15.68 13.49 -9.46
CA TRP A 107 -16.61 12.75 -8.63
C TRP A 107 -17.06 13.53 -7.38
N ALA A 108 -16.11 14.07 -6.62
CA ALA A 108 -16.41 14.82 -5.39
C ALA A 108 -17.27 16.08 -5.63
N THR A 109 -17.14 16.71 -6.80
CA THR A 109 -17.92 17.90 -7.16
C THR A 109 -19.20 17.57 -7.93
N GLY A 110 -19.49 16.30 -8.19
CA GLY A 110 -20.66 15.85 -8.94
C GLY A 110 -20.62 16.21 -10.44
N THR A 111 -19.45 16.59 -10.95
CA THR A 111 -19.22 16.92 -12.37
C THR A 111 -18.81 15.70 -13.20
N GLY A 112 -18.46 14.59 -12.55
CA GLY A 112 -18.17 13.30 -13.16
C GLY A 112 -18.68 12.13 -12.32
N PRO A 113 -18.73 10.91 -12.88
CA PRO A 113 -19.09 9.71 -12.15
C PRO A 113 -17.98 9.34 -11.14
N ARG A 114 -18.31 8.44 -10.19
CA ARG A 114 -17.29 7.75 -9.38
C ARG A 114 -16.27 7.08 -10.32
N PRO A 115 -14.95 7.26 -10.11
CA PRO A 115 -13.94 6.56 -10.89
C PRO A 115 -14.16 5.06 -10.74
N ASP A 116 -14.08 4.35 -11.85
CA ASP A 116 -14.26 2.91 -11.87
C ASP A 116 -12.89 2.23 -11.72
N PRO A 117 -12.59 1.59 -10.58
CA PRO A 117 -11.32 0.92 -10.40
C PRO A 117 -11.29 -0.46 -11.09
N ARG A 118 -12.41 -0.89 -11.73
CA ARG A 118 -12.45 -2.15 -12.49
C ARG A 118 -11.43 -2.12 -13.63
N GLY A 119 -10.68 -3.20 -13.75
CA GLY A 119 -9.60 -3.32 -14.74
C GLY A 119 -8.30 -2.64 -14.33
N LEU A 120 -8.25 -1.94 -13.18
CA LEU A 120 -7.01 -1.43 -12.60
C LEU A 120 -6.58 -2.32 -11.42
N PRO A 121 -5.27 -2.56 -11.24
CA PRO A 121 -4.75 -3.32 -10.12
C PRO A 121 -4.80 -2.47 -8.84
N HIS A 122 -6.00 -2.15 -8.36
CA HIS A 122 -6.20 -1.27 -7.21
C HIS A 122 -6.21 -2.04 -5.88
N PHE A 123 -5.76 -1.37 -4.84
CA PHE A 123 -5.83 -1.83 -3.46
C PHE A 123 -7.27 -1.84 -2.93
N ARG A 124 -7.63 -2.90 -2.20
CA ARG A 124 -8.88 -3.04 -1.46
C ARG A 124 -8.60 -2.93 0.04
N PRO A 125 -9.37 -2.13 0.79
CA PRO A 125 -9.24 -2.04 2.25
C PRO A 125 -9.28 -3.42 2.91
N PHE A 126 -8.40 -3.62 3.89
CA PHE A 126 -8.26 -4.89 4.58
C PHE A 126 -9.37 -5.12 5.60
N MET A 127 -9.93 -6.33 5.63
CA MET A 127 -10.70 -6.82 6.78
C MET A 127 -9.78 -6.94 8.00
N LEU A 128 -10.12 -6.29 9.11
CA LEU A 128 -9.32 -6.29 10.34
C LEU A 128 -9.82 -7.36 11.32
N ALA A 129 -8.89 -7.94 12.07
CA ALA A 129 -9.21 -8.88 13.14
C ALA A 129 -9.35 -8.16 14.48
N THR A 130 -10.25 -8.65 15.33
CA THR A 130 -10.38 -8.24 16.72
C THR A 130 -9.66 -9.25 17.61
N PRO A 131 -8.76 -8.83 18.52
CA PRO A 131 -8.19 -9.75 19.50
C PRO A 131 -9.32 -10.41 20.31
N ALA A 132 -9.22 -11.72 20.49
CA ALA A 132 -10.20 -12.51 21.23
C ALA A 132 -9.49 -13.39 22.24
N GLU A 133 -10.03 -13.45 23.45
CA GLU A 133 -9.61 -14.38 24.48
C GLU A 133 -10.48 -15.65 24.45
N LEU A 134 -10.01 -16.73 25.06
CA LEU A 134 -10.76 -17.99 25.09
C LEU A 134 -12.17 -17.84 25.67
N ALA A 135 -12.34 -16.94 26.64
CA ALA A 135 -13.64 -16.64 27.25
C ALA A 135 -14.62 -15.98 26.27
N ASP A 136 -14.13 -15.20 25.31
CA ASP A 136 -14.94 -14.55 24.28
C ASP A 136 -15.46 -15.57 23.25
N LEU A 137 -14.69 -16.64 23.04
CA LEU A 137 -15.02 -17.72 22.10
C LEU A 137 -15.91 -18.80 22.73
N ALA A 138 -15.88 -18.95 24.06
CA ALA A 138 -16.63 -19.97 24.79
C ALA A 138 -18.14 -20.11 24.43
N PRO A 139 -18.91 -19.03 24.15
CA PRO A 139 -20.31 -19.16 23.76
C PRO A 139 -20.53 -19.52 22.28
N LEU A 140 -19.48 -19.57 21.47
CA LEU A 140 -19.53 -19.82 20.02
C LEU A 140 -19.26 -21.29 19.71
N ASP A 141 -19.80 -21.80 18.60
CA ASP A 141 -19.54 -23.17 18.15
C ASP A 141 -18.21 -23.23 17.38
N PRO A 142 -17.21 -24.01 17.83
CA PRO A 142 -15.96 -24.23 17.09
C PRO A 142 -16.17 -24.64 15.62
N ALA A 143 -17.26 -25.35 15.30
CA ALA A 143 -17.55 -25.83 13.95
C ALA A 143 -17.87 -24.69 12.95
N ASP A 144 -18.25 -23.51 13.45
CA ASP A 144 -18.54 -22.34 12.62
C ASP A 144 -17.27 -21.54 12.26
N PHE A 145 -16.09 -21.96 12.73
CA PHE A 145 -14.85 -21.21 12.62
C PHE A 145 -13.77 -21.97 11.86
N SER A 146 -12.91 -21.20 11.19
CA SER A 146 -11.66 -21.66 10.63
C SER A 146 -10.51 -20.98 11.37
N ALA A 147 -9.41 -21.71 11.55
CA ALA A 147 -8.22 -21.19 12.20
C ALA A 147 -7.03 -21.27 11.25
N GLU A 148 -6.20 -20.24 11.27
CA GLU A 148 -4.95 -20.15 10.52
C GLU A 148 -3.89 -19.56 11.44
N TRP A 149 -2.62 -19.88 11.15
CA TRP A 149 -1.50 -19.31 11.88
C TRP A 149 -1.33 -17.82 11.60
N LYS A 150 -1.04 -17.05 12.65
CA LYS A 150 -0.60 -15.67 12.53
C LYS A 150 0.90 -15.63 12.21
N TRP A 151 1.22 -15.39 10.95
CA TRP A 151 2.60 -15.35 10.46
C TRP A 151 3.34 -14.05 10.85
N ASP A 152 4.63 -14.16 11.19
CA ASP A 152 5.55 -13.04 11.44
C ASP A 152 6.05 -12.47 10.10
N GLY A 153 5.26 -11.61 9.48
CA GLY A 153 5.55 -11.03 8.17
C GLY A 153 4.94 -9.65 7.98
N ILE A 154 4.61 -9.34 6.73
CA ILE A 154 3.82 -8.14 6.39
C ILE A 154 2.61 -8.57 5.58
N ARG A 155 1.42 -8.31 6.12
CA ARG A 155 0.19 -8.38 5.33
C ARG A 155 0.31 -7.58 4.05
N ALA A 156 0.13 -8.26 2.93
CA ALA A 156 0.23 -7.68 1.61
C ALA A 156 -0.90 -8.18 0.69
N GLN A 157 -1.37 -7.26 -0.15
CA GLN A 157 -2.36 -7.57 -1.17
C GLN A 157 -1.68 -7.53 -2.54
N MET A 158 -1.80 -8.61 -3.31
CA MET A 158 -1.28 -8.67 -4.67
C MET A 158 -2.43 -8.66 -5.66
N VAL A 159 -2.39 -7.71 -6.60
CA VAL A 159 -3.51 -7.42 -7.49
C VAL A 159 -3.01 -7.38 -8.93
N ALA A 160 -3.61 -8.20 -9.77
CA ALA A 160 -3.38 -8.24 -11.20
C ALA A 160 -4.68 -7.92 -11.95
N ALA A 161 -4.65 -6.87 -12.78
CA ALA A 161 -5.77 -6.45 -13.60
C ALA A 161 -5.28 -5.55 -14.75
N GLY A 162 -5.92 -5.63 -15.92
CA GLY A 162 -5.63 -4.72 -17.03
C GLY A 162 -4.21 -4.84 -17.59
N GLY A 163 -3.57 -6.01 -17.42
CA GLY A 163 -2.20 -6.27 -17.83
C GLY A 163 -1.12 -5.75 -16.88
N GLU A 164 -1.50 -5.16 -15.74
CA GLU A 164 -0.58 -4.71 -14.69
C GLU A 164 -0.71 -5.59 -13.44
N ILE A 165 0.38 -5.65 -12.66
CA ILE A 165 0.44 -6.37 -11.39
C ILE A 165 1.07 -5.44 -10.35
N ARG A 166 0.43 -5.30 -9.20
CA ARG A 166 0.89 -4.45 -8.09
C ARG A 166 0.86 -5.22 -6.79
N LEU A 167 1.78 -4.87 -5.89
CA LEU A 167 1.86 -5.41 -4.53
C LEU A 167 1.70 -4.25 -3.54
N TYR A 168 0.73 -4.38 -2.65
CA TYR A 168 0.36 -3.34 -1.68
C TYR A 168 0.64 -3.80 -0.26
N ALA A 169 1.24 -2.93 0.55
CA ALA A 169 1.38 -3.15 1.99
C ALA A 169 0.07 -2.84 2.74
N ARG A 170 0.05 -3.12 4.05
CA ARG A 170 -1.06 -2.77 4.96
C ARG A 170 -1.55 -1.31 4.84
N SER A 171 -0.64 -0.37 4.60
CA SER A 171 -0.94 1.07 4.47
C SER A 171 -1.60 1.45 3.14
N GLY A 172 -1.67 0.51 2.19
CA GLY A 172 -2.02 0.78 0.79
C GLY A 172 -0.84 1.29 -0.04
N ASP A 173 0.36 1.39 0.53
CA ASP A 173 1.55 1.78 -0.25
C ASP A 173 1.94 0.66 -1.23
N GLU A 174 2.23 1.04 -2.48
CA GLU A 174 2.78 0.12 -3.48
C GLU A 174 4.25 -0.20 -3.13
N ILE A 175 4.55 -1.49 -2.98
CA ILE A 175 5.86 -2.00 -2.54
C ILE A 175 6.51 -2.96 -3.55
N GLY A 176 5.91 -3.18 -4.71
CA GLY A 176 6.35 -4.15 -5.72
C GLY A 176 7.77 -3.92 -6.23
N ARG A 177 8.28 -2.68 -6.24
CA ARG A 177 9.69 -2.38 -6.57
C ARG A 177 10.70 -3.07 -5.65
N SER A 178 10.30 -3.33 -4.40
CA SER A 178 11.11 -4.07 -3.42
C SER A 178 11.00 -5.59 -3.61
N PHE A 179 10.02 -6.06 -4.39
CA PHE A 179 9.62 -7.46 -4.57
C PHE A 179 9.41 -7.87 -6.03
N PRO A 180 10.36 -7.58 -6.95
CA PRO A 180 10.21 -7.92 -8.37
C PRO A 180 10.09 -9.43 -8.60
N ASP A 181 10.72 -10.24 -7.75
CA ASP A 181 10.66 -11.70 -7.81
C ASP A 181 9.27 -12.29 -7.52
N LEU A 182 8.37 -11.54 -6.87
CA LEU A 182 6.96 -11.91 -6.77
C LEU A 182 6.18 -11.47 -8.01
N LEU A 183 6.38 -10.23 -8.47
CA LEU A 183 5.70 -9.69 -9.66
C LEU A 183 5.98 -10.57 -10.89
N ASP A 184 7.24 -10.95 -11.11
CA ASP A 184 7.67 -11.78 -12.24
C ASP A 184 7.14 -13.21 -12.18
N ALA A 185 6.84 -13.71 -10.98
CA ALA A 185 6.45 -15.10 -10.74
C ALA A 185 4.92 -15.30 -10.64
N TRP A 186 4.14 -14.23 -10.81
CA TRP A 186 2.69 -14.26 -10.64
C TRP A 186 1.99 -15.21 -11.62
N PRO A 187 1.31 -16.27 -11.14
CA PRO A 187 0.80 -17.31 -12.03
C PRO A 187 -0.73 -17.26 -12.22
N PHE A 188 -1.44 -16.37 -11.52
CA PHE A 188 -2.90 -16.46 -11.34
C PHE A 188 -3.75 -15.67 -12.34
N GLY A 189 -3.12 -15.01 -13.33
CA GLY A 189 -3.83 -14.13 -14.27
C GLY A 189 -4.48 -12.95 -13.53
N GLU A 190 -5.66 -12.52 -13.97
CA GLU A 190 -6.37 -11.43 -13.28
C GLU A 190 -7.00 -11.92 -11.95
N ALA A 191 -6.40 -11.52 -10.83
CA ALA A 191 -6.89 -11.84 -9.50
C ALA A 191 -6.38 -10.81 -8.46
N ALA A 192 -7.08 -10.73 -7.33
CA ALA A 192 -6.66 -9.99 -6.15
C ALA A 192 -6.61 -10.97 -4.96
N VAL A 193 -5.43 -11.14 -4.38
CA VAL A 193 -5.20 -12.05 -3.25
C VAL A 193 -4.71 -11.29 -2.02
N ASP A 194 -5.09 -11.79 -0.85
CA ASP A 194 -4.61 -11.33 0.45
C ASP A 194 -3.73 -12.41 1.08
N GLY A 195 -2.61 -12.00 1.66
CA GLY A 195 -1.62 -12.92 2.17
C GLY A 195 -0.58 -12.26 3.07
N GLU A 196 0.27 -13.10 3.66
CA GLU A 196 1.42 -12.65 4.41
C GLU A 196 2.67 -12.70 3.54
N LEU A 197 3.30 -11.53 3.35
CA LEU A 197 4.59 -11.41 2.71
C LEU A 197 5.68 -11.85 3.68
N VAL A 198 6.45 -12.86 3.28
CA VAL A 198 7.59 -13.38 4.02
C VAL A 198 8.81 -13.45 3.10
N VAL A 199 9.99 -13.60 3.69
CA VAL A 199 11.21 -14.00 2.94
C VAL A 199 11.67 -15.33 3.47
N MET A 200 12.22 -16.17 2.60
CA MET A 200 12.72 -17.48 2.99
C MET A 200 14.21 -17.39 3.33
N GLY A 201 14.59 -18.05 4.42
CA GLY A 201 15.98 -18.23 4.80
C GLY A 201 16.69 -19.30 3.97
N PRO A 202 18.01 -19.48 4.16
CA PRO A 202 18.81 -20.49 3.46
C PRO A 202 18.37 -21.94 3.72
N ASP A 203 17.66 -22.18 4.82
CA ASP A 203 17.05 -23.46 5.22
C ASP A 203 15.72 -23.75 4.51
N GLY A 204 15.25 -22.81 3.67
CA GLY A 204 13.97 -22.92 2.98
C GLY A 204 12.76 -22.72 3.89
N GLN A 205 12.94 -22.17 5.09
CA GLN A 205 11.86 -21.80 6.00
C GLN A 205 11.63 -20.28 5.99
N PRO A 206 10.45 -19.78 6.39
CA PRO A 206 10.26 -18.36 6.59
C PRO A 206 11.31 -17.82 7.57
N ALA A 207 11.98 -16.74 7.18
CA ALA A 207 12.91 -16.04 8.05
C ALA A 207 12.17 -15.02 8.93
N PRO A 208 12.73 -14.63 10.08
CA PRO A 208 12.12 -13.63 10.95
C PRO A 208 11.89 -12.29 10.24
N PHE A 209 10.92 -11.52 10.72
CA PHE A 209 10.57 -10.21 10.16
C PHE A 209 11.77 -9.26 9.97
N ALA A 210 12.77 -9.30 10.85
CA ALA A 210 14.00 -8.51 10.73
C ALA A 210 14.76 -8.75 9.41
N GLU A 211 14.68 -9.95 8.82
CA GLU A 211 15.26 -10.25 7.51
C GLU A 211 14.43 -9.64 6.38
N LEU A 212 13.09 -9.71 6.46
CA LEU A 212 12.19 -9.05 5.51
C LEU A 212 12.39 -7.52 5.50
N GLN A 213 12.69 -6.91 6.64
CA GLN A 213 12.99 -5.47 6.75
C GLN A 213 14.16 -5.02 5.87
N LYS A 214 15.11 -5.93 5.55
CA LYS A 214 16.23 -5.65 4.65
C LYS A 214 15.78 -5.43 3.21
N ARG A 215 14.59 -5.94 2.84
CA ARG A 215 13.96 -5.76 1.54
C ARG A 215 13.01 -4.57 1.49
N ILE A 216 12.01 -4.51 2.36
CA ILE A 216 10.88 -3.58 2.20
C ILE A 216 11.30 -2.10 2.16
N ASN A 217 12.35 -1.73 2.89
CA ASN A 217 12.83 -0.34 2.96
C ASN A 217 13.68 0.09 1.75
N ARG A 218 13.88 -0.78 0.75
CA ARG A 218 14.75 -0.50 -0.41
C ARG A 218 13.93 -0.24 -1.65
N ARG A 219 14.14 0.92 -2.29
CA ARG A 219 13.56 1.22 -3.61
C ARG A 219 14.01 0.27 -4.72
N THR A 220 15.17 -0.37 -4.58
CA THR A 220 15.71 -1.34 -5.53
C THR A 220 16.51 -2.38 -4.77
N VAL A 221 16.25 -3.65 -5.08
CA VAL A 221 16.88 -4.79 -4.42
C VAL A 221 17.86 -5.44 -5.39
N GLY A 222 19.13 -5.57 -4.96
CA GLY A 222 20.17 -6.16 -5.79
C GLY A 222 20.06 -7.70 -5.90
N PRO A 223 20.63 -8.32 -6.94
CA PRO A 223 20.52 -9.77 -7.20
C PRO A 223 20.95 -10.66 -6.03
N GLY A 224 21.96 -10.23 -5.27
CA GLY A 224 22.43 -10.98 -4.09
C GLY A 224 21.35 -11.13 -3.02
N LEU A 225 20.60 -10.06 -2.74
CA LEU A 225 19.55 -10.07 -1.72
C LEU A 225 18.30 -10.82 -2.21
N LEU A 226 17.96 -10.73 -3.50
CA LEU A 226 16.89 -11.53 -4.12
C LEU A 226 17.17 -13.03 -4.00
N LYS A 227 18.44 -13.44 -4.14
CA LYS A 227 18.85 -14.84 -4.02
C LYS A 227 18.90 -15.32 -2.57
N SER A 228 19.37 -14.48 -1.64
CA SER A 228 19.52 -14.89 -0.23
C SER A 228 18.22 -14.83 0.56
N LEU A 229 17.31 -13.92 0.20
CA LEU A 229 16.02 -13.69 0.85
C LEU A 229 14.90 -13.62 -0.20
N PRO A 230 14.62 -14.72 -0.93
CA PRO A 230 13.56 -14.77 -1.92
C PRO A 230 12.21 -14.53 -1.25
N ALA A 231 11.42 -13.62 -1.81
CA ALA A 231 10.10 -13.30 -1.27
C ALA A 231 9.07 -14.34 -1.69
N HIS A 232 8.19 -14.64 -0.74
CA HIS A 232 7.05 -15.55 -0.88
C HIS A 232 5.81 -14.84 -0.32
N LEU A 233 4.65 -15.15 -0.88
CA LEU A 233 3.38 -14.63 -0.41
C LEU A 233 2.50 -15.81 -0.01
N ARG A 234 2.28 -15.93 1.31
CA ARG A 234 1.44 -16.98 1.90
C ARG A 234 -0.02 -16.52 1.92
N LEU A 235 -0.83 -17.12 1.06
CA LEU A 235 -2.19 -16.66 0.75
C LEU A 235 -3.21 -17.18 1.76
N TYR A 236 -4.11 -16.32 2.21
CA TYR A 236 -5.23 -16.70 3.09
C TYR A 236 -6.60 -16.24 2.58
N ASP A 237 -6.67 -15.30 1.63
CA ASP A 237 -7.95 -14.91 1.01
C ASP A 237 -7.83 -14.61 -0.50
N LEU A 238 -8.93 -14.81 -1.22
CA LEU A 238 -9.10 -14.43 -2.62
C LEU A 238 -10.21 -13.39 -2.70
N LEU A 239 -9.81 -12.15 -2.97
CA LEU A 239 -10.69 -10.98 -2.96
C LEU A 239 -11.39 -10.78 -4.30
N ALA A 240 -10.72 -11.13 -5.41
CA ALA A 240 -11.30 -11.05 -6.75
C ALA A 240 -10.63 -12.03 -7.71
N LYS A 241 -11.37 -12.45 -8.74
CA LYS A 241 -10.85 -13.29 -9.83
C LYS A 241 -11.58 -12.99 -11.13
N GLY A 242 -10.84 -12.76 -12.22
CA GLY A 242 -11.39 -12.48 -13.54
C GLY A 242 -12.37 -11.30 -13.55
N GLY A 243 -12.08 -10.25 -12.79
CA GLY A 243 -12.93 -9.07 -12.66
C GLY A 243 -14.14 -9.22 -11.73
N VAL A 244 -14.39 -10.40 -11.15
CA VAL A 244 -15.48 -10.64 -10.18
C VAL A 244 -14.98 -10.39 -8.77
N ASP A 245 -15.68 -9.53 -8.02
CA ASP A 245 -15.44 -9.30 -6.58
C ASP A 245 -16.03 -10.45 -5.77
N LEU A 246 -15.19 -11.10 -4.97
CA LEU A 246 -15.54 -12.25 -4.16
C LEU A 246 -15.78 -11.89 -2.69
N ARG A 247 -15.44 -10.66 -2.24
CA ARG A 247 -15.65 -10.21 -0.85
C ARG A 247 -17.08 -10.37 -0.34
N PRO A 248 -18.15 -10.23 -1.16
CA PRO A 248 -19.52 -10.46 -0.70
C PRO A 248 -19.84 -11.92 -0.35
N HIS A 249 -19.01 -12.88 -0.76
CA HIS A 249 -19.22 -14.30 -0.52
C HIS A 249 -18.70 -14.74 0.85
N PRO A 250 -19.28 -15.77 1.48
CA PRO A 250 -18.76 -16.37 2.71
C PRO A 250 -17.29 -16.81 2.59
N PHE A 251 -16.55 -16.74 3.71
CA PHE A 251 -15.13 -17.12 3.73
C PHE A 251 -14.87 -18.52 3.16
N ALA A 252 -15.71 -19.51 3.47
CA ALA A 252 -15.55 -20.87 2.96
C ALA A 252 -15.58 -20.94 1.42
N GLU A 253 -16.43 -20.14 0.76
CA GLU A 253 -16.48 -20.06 -0.71
C GLU A 253 -15.21 -19.40 -1.27
N ARG A 254 -14.77 -18.30 -0.66
CA ARG A 254 -13.54 -17.60 -1.09
C ARG A 254 -12.31 -18.47 -0.89
N ARG A 255 -12.23 -19.18 0.25
CA ARG A 255 -11.16 -20.11 0.58
C ARG A 255 -11.10 -21.27 -0.40
N GLY A 256 -12.23 -21.91 -0.69
CA GLY A 256 -12.30 -22.97 -1.70
C GLY A 256 -11.88 -22.48 -3.10
N ALA A 257 -12.27 -21.25 -3.47
CA ALA A 257 -11.85 -20.63 -4.73
C ALA A 257 -10.34 -20.33 -4.77
N LEU A 258 -9.76 -19.89 -3.65
CA LEU A 258 -8.32 -19.69 -3.48
C LEU A 258 -7.55 -21.02 -3.62
N GLU A 259 -8.02 -22.07 -2.94
CA GLU A 259 -7.43 -23.41 -3.00
C GLU A 259 -7.43 -23.96 -4.42
N ALA A 260 -8.56 -23.85 -5.12
CA ALA A 260 -8.66 -24.25 -6.52
C ALA A 260 -7.73 -23.43 -7.44
N LEU A 261 -7.58 -22.13 -7.17
CA LEU A 261 -6.70 -21.24 -7.92
C LEU A 261 -5.22 -21.67 -7.78
N VAL A 262 -4.76 -21.90 -6.55
CA VAL A 262 -3.40 -22.33 -6.25
C VAL A 262 -3.12 -23.74 -6.78
N ALA A 263 -4.06 -24.67 -6.63
CA ALA A 263 -3.90 -26.03 -7.15
C ALA A 263 -3.78 -26.07 -8.69
N ALA A 264 -4.51 -25.20 -9.38
CA ALA A 264 -4.44 -25.09 -10.85
C ALA A 264 -3.14 -24.40 -11.33
N HIS A 265 -2.47 -23.63 -10.48
CA HIS A 265 -1.28 -22.84 -10.83
C HIS A 265 -0.19 -22.97 -9.76
N PRO A 266 0.44 -24.15 -9.61
CA PRO A 266 1.48 -24.35 -8.61
C PRO A 266 2.64 -23.39 -8.81
N SER A 267 3.09 -22.76 -7.72
CA SER A 267 4.24 -21.86 -7.74
C SER A 267 5.09 -22.07 -6.50
N PRO A 268 6.43 -21.99 -6.62
CA PRO A 268 7.30 -22.05 -5.45
C PRO A 268 7.15 -20.82 -4.54
N ARG A 269 6.59 -19.70 -5.03
CA ARG A 269 6.53 -18.41 -4.30
C ARG A 269 5.17 -18.06 -3.72
N PHE A 270 4.15 -18.82 -4.09
CA PHE A 270 2.77 -18.61 -3.65
C PHE A 270 2.26 -19.91 -3.09
N ASP A 271 2.03 -19.95 -1.79
CA ASP A 271 1.51 -21.10 -1.08
C ASP A 271 0.34 -20.69 -0.20
N LEU A 272 -0.50 -21.66 0.16
CA LEU A 272 -1.63 -21.41 1.02
C LEU A 272 -1.18 -21.37 2.47
N SER A 273 -1.67 -20.40 3.23
CA SER A 273 -1.70 -20.52 4.67
C SER A 273 -2.54 -21.76 5.04
N PRO A 274 -2.00 -22.69 5.85
CA PRO A 274 -2.66 -23.92 6.19
C PRO A 274 -3.76 -23.66 7.22
N LEU A 275 -4.91 -24.29 7.01
CA LEU A 275 -5.96 -24.34 8.01
C LEU A 275 -5.51 -25.24 9.17
N VAL A 276 -5.64 -24.74 10.39
CA VAL A 276 -5.41 -25.48 11.62
C VAL A 276 -6.67 -26.28 11.92
N ALA A 277 -6.55 -27.61 11.97
CA ALA A 277 -7.65 -28.47 12.38
C ALA A 277 -7.82 -28.43 13.90
N PHE A 278 -9.05 -28.18 14.36
CA PHE A 278 -9.41 -28.20 15.77
C PHE A 278 -10.87 -28.64 15.92
N SER A 279 -11.19 -29.20 17.08
CA SER A 279 -12.54 -29.67 17.46
C SER A 279 -13.10 -28.95 18.69
N SER A 280 -12.27 -28.16 19.38
CA SER A 280 -12.67 -27.37 20.55
C SER A 280 -11.79 -26.14 20.72
N TRP A 281 -12.31 -25.13 21.39
CA TRP A 281 -11.53 -23.92 21.72
C TRP A 281 -10.31 -24.22 22.58
N ALA A 282 -10.42 -25.19 23.50
CA ALA A 282 -9.29 -25.64 24.33
C ALA A 282 -8.20 -26.36 23.53
N GLU A 283 -8.55 -27.02 22.41
CA GLU A 283 -7.57 -27.57 21.49
C GLU A 283 -6.87 -26.47 20.70
N LEU A 284 -7.63 -25.52 20.15
CA LEU A 284 -7.06 -24.39 19.43
C LEU A 284 -6.13 -23.56 20.31
N ASP A 285 -6.49 -23.32 21.56
CA ASP A 285 -5.66 -22.58 22.51
C ASP A 285 -4.32 -23.27 22.82
N ARG A 286 -4.33 -24.62 22.91
CA ARG A 286 -3.09 -25.40 23.06
C ARG A 286 -2.19 -25.28 21.82
N LEU A 287 -2.77 -25.30 20.62
CA LEU A 287 -2.01 -25.17 19.36
C LEU A 287 -1.40 -23.76 19.24
N ARG A 288 -2.17 -22.73 19.59
CA ARG A 288 -1.72 -21.33 19.66
C ARG A 288 -0.56 -21.14 20.64
N ALA A 289 -0.58 -21.83 21.78
CA ALA A 289 0.44 -21.71 22.82
C ALA A 289 1.77 -22.40 22.48
N ASP A 290 1.77 -23.34 21.53
CA ASP A 290 2.96 -24.08 21.08
C ASP A 290 3.01 -24.17 19.54
N PRO A 291 3.25 -23.03 18.86
CA PRO A 291 3.23 -22.98 17.40
C PRO A 291 4.42 -23.77 16.80
N PRO A 292 4.24 -24.36 15.62
CA PRO A 292 5.23 -25.28 15.04
C PRO A 292 6.50 -24.60 14.52
N ALA A 293 6.54 -23.26 14.48
CA ALA A 293 7.68 -22.47 14.02
C ALA A 293 7.77 -21.14 14.76
N ALA A 294 8.99 -20.64 14.95
CA ALA A 294 9.24 -19.36 15.63
C ALA A 294 8.72 -18.13 14.85
N THR A 295 8.43 -18.29 13.56
CA THR A 295 7.84 -17.24 12.70
C THR A 295 6.30 -17.26 12.71
N ILE A 296 5.71 -17.97 13.67
CA ILE A 296 4.27 -17.98 13.93
C ILE A 296 4.07 -17.36 15.31
N GLU A 297 3.28 -16.29 15.36
CA GLU A 297 2.99 -15.53 16.58
C GLU A 297 1.86 -16.15 17.41
N GLY A 298 1.05 -17.02 16.81
CA GLY A 298 -0.09 -17.71 17.42
C GLY A 298 -1.03 -18.32 16.39
#